data_AF-A0A0M9YJZ9-F1
#
_entry.id   AF-A0A0M9YJZ9-F1
#
_cell.length_a   1.000
_cell.length_b   1.000
_cell.length_c   1.000
_cell.angle_alpha   90.00
_cell.angle_beta   90.00
_cell.angle_gamma   90.00
#
_symmetry.space_group_name_H-M   'P 1'
#
loop_
_entity.id
_entity.type
_entity.pdbx_description
1 polymer ?
#
loop_
_entity_poly.entity_id
_entity_poly.type
_entity_poly.pdbx_seq_one_letter_code
_entity_poly.pdbx_strand_id
1 'polypeptide(L)'
;MTTMAADTRLAPERAESASDIRRHELAAFLRSRRERITPEQVGLARGRRRRTPGLRREEVAQLSAVGVTWYTWLEQARDIQVSVQVLDALARALLLDPSERAHLFALAGAADPAPGTECPAVTPALRTMLEQLDPIPACVQNSRYDVLAYNRTYARLLCDLDAVAPEDRNCLLLAFTHDDWRASIVDLPEVTRMMAAKFRASMAGHLAEPAWKALVHRLEERSPEFREVWERHEVVDQRGRTKYIRNAHVGLLHVEHVNLWLGPSSGPRLVSYPPVDARTRDRLEELHRLASDAA
;
A
#
# COMPACT_ATOMS: atom_id res chain seq x y z
N MET A 1 -40.49 13.91 -59.60
CA MET A 1 -39.32 13.22 -59.04
C MET A 1 -38.38 14.27 -58.48
N THR A 2 -38.49 14.57 -57.19
CA THR A 2 -37.52 15.41 -56.47
C THR A 2 -37.31 14.76 -55.12
N THR A 3 -36.13 14.21 -54.95
CA THR A 3 -35.66 13.41 -53.81
C THR A 3 -35.54 14.28 -52.56
N MET A 4 -36.16 13.88 -51.46
CA MET A 4 -35.92 14.46 -50.14
C MET A 4 -34.52 14.05 -49.65
N ALA A 5 -33.70 15.03 -49.29
CA ALA A 5 -32.48 14.81 -48.53
C ALA A 5 -32.86 14.48 -47.09
N ALA A 6 -32.53 13.26 -46.65
CA ALA A 6 -32.63 12.85 -45.26
C ALA A 6 -31.53 13.53 -44.45
N ASP A 7 -31.93 14.53 -43.67
CA ASP A 7 -31.11 15.16 -42.65
C ASP A 7 -30.85 14.14 -41.52
N THR A 8 -29.72 13.42 -41.65
CA THR A 8 -29.26 12.46 -40.65
C THR A 8 -28.68 13.26 -39.49
N ARG A 9 -29.53 13.61 -38.52
CA ARG A 9 -29.08 14.15 -37.24
C ARG A 9 -28.26 13.08 -36.53
N LEU A 10 -26.95 13.21 -36.60
CA LEU A 10 -26.01 12.55 -35.70
C LEU A 10 -26.45 12.85 -34.26
N ALA A 11 -26.89 11.82 -33.55
CA ALA A 11 -27.13 11.91 -32.12
C ALA A 11 -25.82 12.35 -31.43
N PRO A 12 -25.87 13.25 -30.44
CA PRO A 12 -24.66 13.65 -29.73
C PRO A 12 -24.08 12.42 -29.03
N GLU A 13 -22.80 12.12 -29.30
CA GLU A 13 -22.01 11.20 -28.49
C GLU A 13 -22.18 11.63 -27.02
N ARG A 14 -22.79 10.77 -26.21
CA ARG A 14 -23.00 11.04 -24.79
C ARG A 14 -21.63 11.17 -24.16
N ALA A 15 -21.23 12.40 -23.82
CA ALA A 15 -20.15 12.63 -22.88
C ALA A 15 -20.46 11.80 -21.62
N GLU A 16 -19.56 10.87 -21.26
CA GLU A 16 -19.71 10.05 -20.06
C GLU A 16 -19.97 10.97 -18.86
N SER A 17 -21.03 10.69 -18.10
CA SER A 17 -21.29 11.48 -16.91
C SER A 17 -20.17 11.23 -15.89
N ALA A 18 -19.86 12.20 -15.02
CA ALA A 18 -18.90 12.01 -13.93
C ALA A 18 -19.28 10.83 -13.01
N SER A 19 -20.55 10.41 -13.00
CA SER A 19 -21.00 9.19 -12.33
C SER A 19 -20.58 7.93 -13.08
N ASP A 20 -20.68 7.92 -14.41
CA ASP A 20 -20.26 6.79 -15.25
C ASP A 20 -18.75 6.57 -15.15
N ILE A 21 -17.95 7.64 -15.18
CA ILE A 21 -16.49 7.56 -15.02
C ILE A 21 -16.14 6.91 -13.68
N ARG A 22 -16.72 7.40 -12.57
CA ARG A 22 -16.50 6.82 -11.23
C ARG A 22 -16.89 5.36 -11.13
N ARG A 23 -17.99 4.93 -11.76
CA ARG A 23 -18.39 3.51 -11.79
C ARG A 23 -17.38 2.64 -12.55
N HIS A 24 -16.82 3.14 -13.66
CA HIS A 24 -15.77 2.43 -14.39
C HIS A 24 -14.47 2.34 -13.60
N GLU A 25 -14.09 3.41 -12.91
CA GLU A 25 -12.94 3.42 -11.99
C GLU A 25 -13.14 2.44 -10.83
N LEU A 26 -14.34 2.39 -10.22
CA LEU A 26 -14.68 1.42 -9.17
C LEU A 26 -14.57 -0.02 -9.67
N ALA A 27 -15.12 -0.30 -10.86
CA ALA A 27 -15.04 -1.62 -11.48
C ALA A 27 -13.59 -2.03 -11.78
N ALA A 28 -12.78 -1.10 -12.29
CA ALA A 28 -11.36 -1.32 -12.56
C ALA A 28 -10.57 -1.56 -11.27
N PHE A 29 -10.83 -0.77 -10.23
CA PHE A 29 -10.22 -0.90 -8.90
C PHE A 29 -10.51 -2.27 -8.29
N LEU A 30 -11.78 -2.69 -8.22
CA LEU A 30 -12.18 -3.97 -7.65
C LEU A 30 -11.57 -5.15 -8.42
N ARG A 31 -11.55 -5.07 -9.75
CA ARG A 31 -10.91 -6.08 -10.60
C ARG A 31 -9.40 -6.17 -10.32
N SER A 32 -8.72 -5.02 -10.27
CA SER A 32 -7.30 -4.89 -9.97
C SER A 32 -6.94 -5.53 -8.61
N ARG A 33 -7.75 -5.29 -7.58
CA ARG A 33 -7.58 -5.87 -6.24
C ARG A 33 -7.84 -7.37 -6.23
N ARG A 34 -8.96 -7.81 -6.79
CA ARG A 34 -9.35 -9.23 -6.87
C ARG A 34 -8.27 -10.09 -7.53
N GLU A 35 -7.67 -9.61 -8.61
CA GLU A 35 -6.69 -10.38 -9.39
C GLU A 35 -5.33 -10.56 -8.70
N ARG A 36 -5.05 -9.78 -7.65
CA ARG A 36 -3.80 -9.84 -6.87
C ARG A 36 -3.86 -10.74 -5.65
N ILE A 37 -5.03 -10.85 -5.04
CA ILE A 37 -5.20 -11.61 -3.80
C ILE A 37 -5.30 -13.07 -4.18
N THR A 38 -4.43 -13.92 -3.63
CA THR A 38 -4.56 -15.35 -3.84
C THR A 38 -5.56 -15.97 -2.89
N PRO A 39 -6.21 -17.08 -3.28
CA PRO A 39 -7.14 -17.81 -2.41
C PRO A 39 -6.56 -18.10 -1.02
N GLU A 40 -5.29 -18.47 -0.94
CA GLU A 40 -4.62 -18.84 0.30
C GLU A 40 -4.54 -17.67 1.30
N GLN A 41 -4.43 -16.43 0.82
CA GLN A 41 -4.37 -15.23 1.68
C GLN A 41 -5.69 -14.98 2.42
N VAL A 42 -6.79 -15.51 1.91
CA VAL A 42 -8.13 -15.38 2.49
C VAL A 42 -8.66 -16.73 3.00
N GLY A 43 -7.76 -17.70 3.21
CA GLY A 43 -8.09 -19.01 3.78
C GLY A 43 -8.81 -19.97 2.82
N LEU A 44 -8.87 -19.65 1.53
CA LEU A 44 -9.46 -20.50 0.51
C LEU A 44 -8.41 -21.44 -0.11
N ALA A 45 -8.82 -22.65 -0.43
CA ALA A 45 -7.96 -23.58 -1.17
C ALA A 45 -7.84 -23.16 -2.64
N ARG A 46 -6.61 -23.24 -3.18
CA ARG A 46 -6.33 -22.91 -4.59
C ARG A 46 -7.15 -23.73 -5.60
N GLY A 47 -7.68 -24.89 -5.25
CA GLY A 47 -8.42 -25.77 -6.18
C GLY A 47 -7.55 -26.31 -7.35
N ARG A 48 -8.12 -27.20 -8.19
CA ARG A 48 -7.41 -27.76 -9.36
C ARG A 48 -7.63 -26.91 -10.63
N ARG A 49 -6.55 -26.66 -11.40
CA ARG A 49 -6.50 -25.90 -12.68
C ARG A 49 -7.13 -24.49 -12.62
N ARG A 50 -6.33 -23.47 -12.32
CA ARG A 50 -6.71 -22.05 -12.44
C ARG A 50 -6.00 -21.36 -13.61
N ARG A 51 -6.74 -20.53 -14.35
CA ARG A 51 -6.18 -19.59 -15.35
C ARG A 51 -5.86 -18.23 -14.74
N THR A 52 -6.63 -17.79 -13.74
CA THR A 52 -6.40 -16.54 -13.02
C THR A 52 -5.61 -16.82 -11.73
N PRO A 53 -4.50 -16.11 -11.46
CA PRO A 53 -3.70 -16.34 -10.26
C PRO A 53 -4.42 -15.88 -8.98
N GLY A 54 -5.19 -14.79 -9.04
CA GLY A 54 -5.95 -14.27 -7.90
C GLY A 54 -7.35 -14.87 -7.70
N LEU A 55 -8.17 -14.14 -6.93
CA LEU A 55 -9.54 -14.52 -6.60
C LEU A 55 -10.47 -14.49 -7.83
N ARG A 56 -11.44 -15.40 -7.85
CA ARG A 56 -12.54 -15.42 -8.79
C ARG A 56 -13.69 -14.56 -8.27
N ARG A 57 -14.59 -14.15 -9.18
CA ARG A 57 -15.79 -13.39 -8.81
C ARG A 57 -16.65 -14.14 -7.79
N GLU A 58 -16.80 -15.44 -7.97
CA GLU A 58 -17.53 -16.32 -7.05
C GLU A 58 -16.94 -16.33 -5.64
N GLU A 59 -15.61 -16.29 -5.52
CA GLU A 59 -14.92 -16.28 -4.24
C GLU A 59 -15.05 -14.94 -3.52
N VAL A 60 -14.89 -13.83 -4.23
CA VAL A 60 -15.12 -12.50 -3.64
C VAL A 60 -16.56 -12.34 -3.20
N ALA A 61 -17.51 -12.79 -4.03
CA ALA A 61 -18.93 -12.76 -3.71
C ALA A 61 -19.24 -13.57 -2.44
N GLN A 62 -18.68 -14.78 -2.32
CA GLN A 62 -18.78 -15.60 -1.11
C GLN A 62 -18.18 -14.89 0.12
N LEU A 63 -16.95 -14.38 0.01
CA LEU A 63 -16.25 -13.72 1.13
C LEU A 63 -16.92 -12.43 1.60
N SER A 64 -17.62 -11.73 0.70
CA SER A 64 -18.36 -10.50 1.00
C SER A 64 -19.86 -10.72 1.22
N ALA A 65 -20.32 -11.97 1.25
CA ALA A 65 -21.72 -12.35 1.42
C ALA A 65 -22.68 -11.66 0.43
N VAL A 66 -22.27 -11.50 -0.83
CA VAL A 66 -23.10 -10.96 -1.92
C VAL A 66 -23.35 -12.01 -3.01
N GLY A 67 -24.35 -11.77 -3.86
CA GLY A 67 -24.61 -12.65 -5.01
C GLY A 67 -23.52 -12.53 -6.08
N VAL A 68 -23.12 -13.66 -6.68
CA VAL A 68 -22.10 -13.71 -7.76
C VAL A 68 -22.49 -12.84 -8.96
N THR A 69 -23.77 -12.88 -9.35
CA THR A 69 -24.32 -12.05 -10.43
C THR A 69 -24.20 -10.56 -10.09
N TRP A 70 -24.50 -10.19 -8.85
CA TRP A 70 -24.42 -8.81 -8.38
C TRP A 70 -22.97 -8.29 -8.41
N TYR A 71 -22.01 -9.08 -7.89
CA TYR A 71 -20.59 -8.70 -7.94
C TYR A 71 -20.07 -8.62 -9.39
N THR A 72 -20.58 -9.48 -10.28
CA THR A 72 -20.26 -9.40 -11.71
C THR A 72 -20.76 -8.10 -12.35
N TRP A 73 -21.96 -7.64 -11.99
CA TRP A 73 -22.48 -6.35 -12.45
C TRP A 73 -21.67 -5.17 -11.92
N LEU A 74 -21.20 -5.25 -10.68
CA LEU A 74 -20.31 -4.25 -10.09
C LEU A 74 -19.00 -4.13 -10.88
N GLU A 75 -18.33 -5.25 -11.18
CA GLU A 75 -17.11 -5.27 -12.01
C GLU A 75 -17.33 -4.94 -13.49
N GLN A 76 -18.59 -4.88 -13.95
CA GLN A 76 -18.98 -4.45 -15.29
C GLN A 76 -19.39 -2.97 -15.34
N ALA A 77 -19.24 -2.23 -14.25
CA ALA A 77 -19.64 -0.82 -14.13
C ALA A 77 -21.13 -0.58 -14.46
N ARG A 78 -21.99 -1.60 -14.25
CA ARG A 78 -23.44 -1.42 -14.43
C ARG A 78 -23.98 -0.45 -13.39
N ASP A 79 -25.06 0.22 -13.76
CA ASP A 79 -25.75 1.14 -12.86
C ASP A 79 -26.52 0.37 -11.78
N ILE A 80 -25.85 0.10 -10.66
CA ILE A 80 -26.40 -0.60 -9.50
C ILE A 80 -26.09 0.20 -8.24
N GLN A 81 -27.00 0.15 -7.28
CA GLN A 81 -26.77 0.74 -5.96
C GLN A 81 -25.89 -0.18 -5.12
N VAL A 82 -24.91 0.40 -4.43
CA VAL A 82 -24.00 -0.31 -3.53
C VAL A 82 -24.15 0.28 -2.13
N SER A 83 -24.49 -0.56 -1.14
CA SER A 83 -24.62 -0.11 0.24
C SER A 83 -23.25 0.01 0.92
N VAL A 84 -23.17 0.86 1.95
CA VAL A 84 -22.00 1.00 2.82
C VAL A 84 -21.57 -0.34 3.42
N GLN A 85 -22.52 -1.19 3.82
CA GLN A 85 -22.25 -2.51 4.37
C GLN A 85 -21.56 -3.45 3.36
N VAL A 86 -21.96 -3.36 2.09
CA VAL A 86 -21.32 -4.14 1.02
C VAL A 86 -19.91 -3.63 0.72
N LEU A 87 -19.70 -2.31 0.67
CA LEU A 87 -18.35 -1.74 0.52
C LEU A 87 -17.42 -2.18 1.64
N ASP A 88 -17.91 -2.16 2.87
CA ASP A 88 -17.18 -2.60 4.05
C ASP A 88 -16.83 -4.10 4.00
N ALA A 89 -17.78 -4.94 3.58
CA ALA A 89 -17.53 -6.37 3.36
C ALA A 89 -16.53 -6.63 2.23
N LEU A 90 -16.60 -5.87 1.13
CA LEU A 90 -15.64 -5.94 0.03
C LEU A 90 -14.24 -5.50 0.47
N ALA A 91 -14.13 -4.43 1.27
CA ALA A 91 -12.87 -3.96 1.80
C ALA A 91 -12.16 -5.04 2.64
N ARG A 92 -12.91 -5.77 3.48
CA ARG A 92 -12.39 -6.93 4.22
C ARG A 92 -12.01 -8.09 3.32
N ALA A 93 -12.93 -8.50 2.43
CA ALA A 93 -12.72 -9.63 1.52
C ALA A 93 -11.51 -9.43 0.61
N LEU A 94 -11.23 -8.17 0.24
CA LEU A 94 -10.11 -7.78 -0.59
C LEU A 94 -8.89 -7.30 0.21
N LEU A 95 -8.86 -7.53 1.54
CA LEU A 95 -7.72 -7.18 2.41
C LEU A 95 -7.21 -5.74 2.21
N LEU A 96 -8.11 -4.79 1.94
CA LEU A 96 -7.73 -3.42 1.60
C LEU A 96 -7.06 -2.74 2.78
N ASP A 97 -5.93 -2.08 2.53
CA ASP A 97 -5.30 -1.20 3.51
C ASP A 97 -6.10 0.11 3.70
N PRO A 98 -5.78 0.95 4.70
CA PRO A 98 -6.56 2.15 5.00
C PRO A 98 -6.74 3.10 3.81
N SER A 99 -5.68 3.30 3.02
CA SER A 99 -5.69 4.18 1.84
C SER A 99 -6.54 3.60 0.71
N GLU A 100 -6.48 2.27 0.51
CA GLU A 100 -7.30 1.57 -0.47
C GLU A 100 -8.77 1.54 -0.09
N ARG A 101 -9.07 1.39 1.21
CA ARG A 101 -10.43 1.49 1.74
C ARG A 101 -11.00 2.89 1.53
N ALA A 102 -10.26 3.94 1.92
CA ALA A 102 -10.69 5.32 1.71
C ALA A 102 -10.99 5.59 0.22
N HIS A 103 -10.16 5.05 -0.67
CA HIS A 103 -10.35 5.16 -2.10
C HIS A 103 -11.61 4.41 -2.61
N LEU A 104 -11.88 3.19 -2.11
CA LEU A 104 -13.09 2.44 -2.42
C LEU A 104 -14.35 3.25 -2.12
N PHE A 105 -14.42 3.83 -0.92
CA PHE A 105 -15.57 4.63 -0.48
C PHE A 105 -15.72 5.92 -1.29
N ALA A 106 -14.62 6.59 -1.62
CA ALA A 106 -14.63 7.78 -2.48
C ALA A 106 -15.17 7.48 -3.89
N LEU A 107 -14.74 6.37 -4.50
CA LEU A 107 -15.24 5.94 -5.82
C LEU A 107 -16.73 5.59 -5.79
N ALA A 108 -17.20 4.98 -4.70
CA ALA A 108 -18.60 4.67 -4.50
C ALA A 108 -19.46 5.91 -4.13
N GLY A 109 -18.83 7.07 -3.86
CA GLY A 109 -19.53 8.27 -3.42
C GLY A 109 -20.20 8.12 -2.05
N ALA A 110 -19.64 7.27 -1.18
CA ALA A 110 -20.18 6.95 0.14
C ALA A 110 -19.21 7.37 1.26
N ALA A 111 -19.75 7.67 2.44
CA ALA A 111 -18.93 7.90 3.63
C ALA A 111 -18.44 6.56 4.21
N ASP A 112 -17.16 6.48 4.55
CA ASP A 112 -16.62 5.33 5.28
C ASP A 112 -17.13 5.36 6.73
N PRO A 113 -17.82 4.31 7.20
CA PRO A 113 -18.30 4.25 8.59
C PRO A 113 -17.17 4.04 9.61
N ALA A 114 -15.98 3.62 9.18
CA ALA A 114 -14.84 3.31 10.03
C ALA A 114 -13.52 3.72 9.36
N PRO A 115 -13.28 5.03 9.15
CA PRO A 115 -12.04 5.53 8.58
C PRO A 115 -10.86 5.14 9.47
N GLY A 116 -9.73 4.75 8.86
CA GLY A 116 -8.55 4.31 9.60
C GLY A 116 -8.65 2.87 10.15
N THR A 117 -9.66 2.09 9.73
CA THR A 117 -9.68 0.65 9.99
C THR A 117 -8.35 0.02 9.59
N GLU A 118 -7.74 -0.73 10.51
CA GLU A 118 -6.46 -1.39 10.27
C GLU A 118 -6.52 -2.34 9.07
N CYS A 119 -5.41 -2.46 8.35
CA CYS A 119 -5.34 -3.36 7.21
C CYS A 119 -5.64 -4.80 7.66
N PRO A 120 -6.62 -5.51 7.07
CA PRO A 120 -6.95 -6.89 7.45
C PRO A 120 -5.79 -7.87 7.27
N ALA A 121 -4.80 -7.53 6.45
CA ALA A 121 -3.57 -8.31 6.31
C ALA A 121 -2.69 -8.29 7.58
N VAL A 122 -2.87 -7.30 8.47
CA VAL A 122 -2.22 -7.24 9.78
C VAL A 122 -3.10 -7.98 10.80
N THR A 123 -2.88 -9.29 10.90
CA THR A 123 -3.62 -10.13 11.85
C THR A 123 -3.10 -9.96 13.28
N PRO A 124 -3.89 -10.32 14.31
CA PRO A 124 -3.40 -10.34 15.70
C PRO A 124 -2.15 -11.20 15.88
N ALA A 125 -2.09 -12.37 15.20
CA ALA A 125 -0.92 -13.23 15.25
C ALA A 125 0.33 -12.58 14.65
N LEU A 126 0.18 -11.79 13.58
CA LEU A 126 1.29 -11.03 12.99
C LEU A 126 1.77 -9.90 13.91
N ARG A 127 0.86 -9.25 14.67
CA ARG A 127 1.23 -8.28 15.70
C ARG A 127 2.04 -8.94 16.82
N THR A 128 1.55 -10.06 17.35
CA THR A 128 2.32 -10.84 18.34
C THR A 128 3.68 -11.25 17.79
N MET A 129 3.77 -11.66 16.52
CA MET A 129 5.07 -11.95 15.89
C MET A 129 5.99 -10.73 15.84
N LEU A 130 5.48 -9.54 15.50
CA LEU A 130 6.27 -8.29 15.50
C LEU A 130 6.81 -7.98 16.91
N GLU A 131 5.97 -8.13 17.93
CA GLU A 131 6.37 -7.94 19.34
C GLU A 131 7.47 -8.93 19.75
N GLN A 132 7.35 -10.20 19.35
CA GLN A 132 8.35 -11.23 19.65
C GLN A 132 9.67 -11.05 18.87
N LEU A 133 9.71 -10.18 17.86
CA LEU A 133 10.95 -9.84 17.16
C LEU A 133 11.79 -8.80 17.90
N ASP A 134 11.23 -8.05 18.86
CA ASP A 134 12.03 -7.12 19.66
C ASP A 134 13.18 -7.87 20.37
N PRO A 135 14.42 -7.31 20.41
CA PRO A 135 14.81 -5.94 20.04
C PRO A 135 15.16 -5.74 18.55
N ILE A 136 14.92 -6.72 17.68
CA ILE A 136 15.19 -6.56 16.24
C ILE A 136 14.09 -5.67 15.63
N PRO A 137 14.44 -4.52 15.02
CA PRO A 137 13.44 -3.66 14.40
C PRO A 137 12.71 -4.37 13.26
N ALA A 138 11.38 -4.33 13.30
CA ALA A 138 10.53 -4.91 12.26
C ALA A 138 9.26 -4.09 12.02
N CYS A 139 8.82 -4.03 10.76
CA CYS A 139 7.54 -3.48 10.38
C CYS A 139 6.88 -4.27 9.25
N VAL A 140 5.57 -4.12 9.11
CA VAL A 140 4.81 -4.56 7.94
C VAL A 140 4.60 -3.35 7.05
N GLN A 141 4.98 -3.47 5.79
CA GLN A 141 4.93 -2.39 4.81
C GLN A 141 4.27 -2.87 3.51
N ASN A 142 3.42 -2.05 2.91
CA ASN A 142 2.82 -2.34 1.60
C ASN A 142 3.77 -1.94 0.43
N SER A 143 3.32 -2.13 -0.81
CA SER A 143 4.11 -1.77 -2.01
C SER A 143 4.26 -0.26 -2.23
N ARG A 144 3.41 0.57 -1.59
CA ARG A 144 3.50 2.04 -1.62
C ARG A 144 4.45 2.63 -0.57
N TYR A 145 5.06 1.80 0.26
CA TYR A 145 5.85 2.19 1.44
C TYR A 145 5.04 2.63 2.67
N ASP A 146 3.71 2.45 2.68
CA ASP A 146 2.89 2.69 3.88
C ASP A 146 3.26 1.67 4.96
N VAL A 147 3.51 2.13 6.19
CA VAL A 147 3.78 1.29 7.35
C VAL A 147 2.45 0.89 7.98
N LEU A 148 2.09 -0.38 7.85
CA LEU A 148 0.81 -0.92 8.31
C LEU A 148 0.84 -1.37 9.77
N ALA A 149 2.00 -1.82 10.25
CA ALA A 149 2.28 -2.18 11.63
C ALA A 149 3.78 -2.18 11.88
N TYR A 150 4.20 -2.02 13.13
CA TYR A 150 5.61 -2.02 13.51
C TYR A 150 5.78 -2.40 14.98
N ASN A 151 6.97 -2.91 15.34
CA ASN A 151 7.33 -3.14 16.73
C ASN A 151 7.97 -1.91 17.37
N ARG A 152 8.17 -1.95 18.69
CA ARG A 152 8.63 -0.80 19.47
C ARG A 152 9.99 -0.30 19.02
N THR A 153 10.91 -1.22 18.75
CA THR A 153 12.27 -0.82 18.33
C THR A 153 12.25 -0.16 16.95
N TYR A 154 11.41 -0.63 16.02
CA TYR A 154 11.22 0.03 14.73
C TYR A 154 10.66 1.44 14.87
N ALA A 155 9.75 1.66 15.82
CA ALA A 155 9.13 2.97 16.10
C ALA A 155 10.13 4.07 16.48
N ARG A 156 11.37 3.70 16.83
CA ARG A 156 12.46 4.62 17.19
C ARG A 156 13.71 4.46 16.33
N LEU A 157 13.66 3.63 15.29
CA LEU A 157 14.84 3.28 14.49
C LEU A 157 15.36 4.46 13.64
N LEU A 158 14.46 5.11 12.91
CA LEU A 158 14.77 6.18 11.94
C LEU A 158 14.29 7.55 12.40
N CYS A 159 13.16 7.60 13.11
CA CYS A 159 12.55 8.77 13.72
C CYS A 159 11.63 8.28 14.86
N ASP A 160 11.01 9.19 15.61
CA ASP A 160 9.86 8.84 16.44
C ASP A 160 8.62 8.65 15.56
N LEU A 161 8.33 7.40 15.17
CA LEU A 161 7.21 7.08 14.30
C LEU A 161 5.85 7.24 15.01
N ASP A 162 5.81 7.17 16.34
CA ASP A 162 4.57 7.33 17.10
C ASP A 162 4.10 8.79 17.09
N ALA A 163 5.04 9.74 17.02
CA ALA A 163 4.76 11.17 16.83
C ALA A 163 4.31 11.54 15.40
N VAL A 164 4.52 10.64 14.42
CA VAL A 164 4.07 10.85 13.03
C VAL A 164 2.59 10.46 12.92
N ALA A 165 1.77 11.34 12.33
CA ALA A 165 0.36 11.06 12.06
C ALA A 165 0.19 9.79 11.19
N PRO A 166 -0.79 8.90 11.46
CA PRO A 166 -0.95 7.62 10.76
C PRO A 166 -0.92 7.71 9.23
N GLU A 167 -1.56 8.73 8.65
CA GLU A 167 -1.59 9.02 7.21
C GLU A 167 -0.24 9.42 6.60
N ASP A 168 0.73 9.77 7.46
CA ASP A 168 2.07 10.24 7.10
C ASP A 168 3.14 9.18 7.37
N ARG A 169 2.75 8.03 7.94
CA ARG A 169 3.63 6.86 8.19
C ARG A 169 3.92 6.09 6.91
N ASN A 170 4.55 6.76 5.96
CA ASN A 170 5.02 6.21 4.70
C ASN A 170 6.53 6.45 4.57
N CYS A 171 7.32 5.39 4.44
CA CYS A 171 8.78 5.54 4.44
C CYS A 171 9.30 6.36 3.25
N LEU A 172 8.63 6.31 2.09
CA LEU A 172 9.00 7.13 0.93
C LEU A 172 8.73 8.60 1.24
N LEU A 173 7.56 8.92 1.78
CA LEU A 173 7.22 10.29 2.19
C LEU A 173 8.22 10.84 3.22
N LEU A 174 8.49 10.08 4.28
CA LEU A 174 9.41 10.49 5.35
C LEU A 174 10.84 10.69 4.82
N ALA A 175 11.27 9.88 3.85
CA ALA A 175 12.58 10.02 3.21
C ALA A 175 12.80 11.37 2.52
N PHE A 176 11.73 12.01 2.06
CA PHE A 176 11.79 13.29 1.37
C PHE A 176 11.36 14.49 2.22
N THR A 177 10.75 14.27 3.39
CA THR A 177 10.06 15.34 4.13
C THR A 177 10.32 15.40 5.63
N HIS A 178 10.84 14.34 6.25
CA HIS A 178 11.05 14.30 7.71
C HIS A 178 12.54 14.40 8.07
N ASP A 179 12.90 15.42 8.86
CA ASP A 179 14.30 15.74 9.15
C ASP A 179 15.03 14.62 9.91
N ASP A 180 14.45 14.08 10.98
CA ASP A 180 15.09 12.99 11.73
C ASP A 180 15.28 11.73 10.88
N TRP A 181 14.26 11.34 10.10
CA TRP A 181 14.37 10.22 9.19
C TRP A 181 15.53 10.42 8.22
N ARG A 182 15.63 11.61 7.62
CA ARG A 182 16.69 11.97 6.67
C ARG A 182 18.07 11.97 7.32
N ALA A 183 18.20 12.50 8.54
CA ALA A 183 19.44 12.51 9.30
C ALA A 183 19.90 11.09 9.69
N SER A 184 18.96 10.15 9.82
CA SER A 184 19.26 8.75 10.17
C SER A 184 19.89 7.95 9.02
N ILE A 185 19.74 8.38 7.77
CA ILE A 185 20.26 7.66 6.61
C ILE A 185 21.66 8.15 6.25
N VAL A 186 22.62 7.22 6.15
CA VAL A 186 24.01 7.55 5.80
C VAL A 186 24.16 8.06 4.37
N ASP A 187 23.65 7.30 3.39
CA ASP A 187 23.74 7.61 1.95
C ASP A 187 22.38 8.05 1.41
N LEU A 188 21.83 9.12 1.99
CA LEU A 188 20.47 9.59 1.70
C LEU A 188 20.18 9.75 0.19
N PRO A 189 21.04 10.40 -0.62
CA PRO A 189 20.78 10.56 -2.06
C PRO A 189 20.74 9.25 -2.86
N GLU A 190 21.44 8.20 -2.41
CA GLU A 190 21.34 6.89 -3.05
C GLU A 190 20.05 6.17 -2.63
N VAL A 191 19.71 6.25 -1.34
CA VAL A 191 18.50 5.63 -0.80
C VAL A 191 17.23 6.25 -1.39
N THR A 192 17.14 7.58 -1.46
CA THR A 192 15.95 8.28 -2.00
C THR A 192 15.76 7.97 -3.49
N ARG A 193 16.83 7.98 -4.30
CA ARG A 193 16.78 7.56 -5.71
C ARG A 193 16.34 6.11 -5.89
N MET A 194 16.91 5.18 -5.11
CA MET A 194 16.50 3.77 -5.14
C MET A 194 15.03 3.59 -4.75
N MET A 195 14.57 4.27 -3.69
CA MET A 195 13.18 4.18 -3.23
C MET A 195 12.21 4.73 -4.28
N ALA A 196 12.53 5.86 -4.91
CA ALA A 196 11.73 6.42 -6.00
C ALA A 196 11.68 5.49 -7.24
N ALA A 197 12.81 4.90 -7.63
CA ALA A 197 12.87 3.92 -8.72
C ALA A 197 12.00 2.69 -8.45
N LYS A 198 12.10 2.11 -7.25
CA LYS A 198 11.28 0.95 -6.82
C LYS A 198 9.80 1.29 -6.72
N PHE A 199 9.47 2.49 -6.25
CA PHE A 199 8.11 2.98 -6.22
C PHE A 199 7.52 3.10 -7.63
N ARG A 200 8.26 3.69 -8.58
CA ARG A 200 7.85 3.77 -10.00
C ARG A 200 7.62 2.39 -10.62
N ALA A 201 8.54 1.46 -10.40
CA ALA A 201 8.40 0.09 -10.90
C ALA A 201 7.15 -0.60 -10.34
N SER A 202 6.85 -0.37 -9.05
CA SER A 202 5.65 -0.91 -8.42
C SER A 202 4.38 -0.25 -8.99
N MET A 203 4.39 1.08 -9.16
CA MET A 203 3.27 1.87 -9.68
C MET A 203 2.80 1.43 -11.07
N ALA A 204 3.67 0.85 -11.90
CA ALA A 204 3.31 0.34 -13.23
C ALA A 204 2.16 -0.69 -13.21
N GLY A 205 2.05 -1.50 -12.14
CA GLY A 205 0.91 -2.40 -11.95
C GLY A 205 -0.36 -1.68 -11.47
N HIS A 206 -0.24 -0.49 -10.89
CA HIS A 206 -1.27 0.20 -10.11
C HIS A 206 -1.76 1.50 -10.76
N LEU A 207 -1.65 1.62 -12.08
CA LEU A 207 -2.00 2.85 -12.82
C LEU A 207 -3.47 3.29 -12.66
N ALA A 208 -4.36 2.33 -12.40
CA ALA A 208 -5.78 2.57 -12.17
C ALA A 208 -6.11 2.94 -10.72
N GLU A 209 -5.11 3.09 -9.83
CA GLU A 209 -5.31 3.32 -8.40
C GLU A 209 -4.88 4.74 -7.98
N PRO A 210 -5.84 5.66 -7.79
CA PRO A 210 -5.63 7.02 -7.31
C PRO A 210 -4.74 7.19 -6.08
N ALA A 211 -4.72 6.24 -5.14
CA ALA A 211 -3.82 6.32 -3.98
C ALA A 211 -2.34 6.46 -4.38
N TRP A 212 -1.91 5.81 -5.47
CA TRP A 212 -0.54 5.94 -5.99
C TRP A 212 -0.28 7.31 -6.59
N LYS A 213 -1.23 7.83 -7.39
CA LYS A 213 -1.13 9.16 -8.00
C LYS A 213 -1.17 10.26 -6.95
N ALA A 214 -2.01 10.13 -5.93
CA ALA A 214 -2.10 11.05 -4.81
C ALA A 214 -0.78 11.11 -4.04
N LEU A 215 -0.12 9.97 -3.82
CA LEU A 215 1.19 9.94 -3.16
C LEU A 215 2.28 10.63 -4.02
N VAL A 216 2.30 10.40 -5.34
CA VAL A 216 3.20 11.13 -6.25
C VAL A 216 2.97 12.62 -6.16
N HIS A 217 1.73 13.08 -6.34
CA HIS A 217 1.40 14.51 -6.28
C HIS A 217 1.82 15.13 -4.95
N ARG A 218 1.50 14.46 -3.84
CA ARG A 218 1.88 14.89 -2.50
C ARG A 218 3.39 15.01 -2.32
N LEU A 219 4.15 14.06 -2.86
CA LEU A 219 5.62 14.09 -2.83
C LEU A 219 6.19 15.23 -3.70
N GLU A 220 5.63 15.44 -4.89
CA GLU A 220 6.03 16.52 -5.80
C GLU A 220 5.79 17.91 -5.18
N GLU A 221 4.65 18.10 -4.50
CA GLU A 221 4.32 19.33 -3.79
C GLU A 221 5.26 19.59 -2.61
N ARG A 222 5.56 18.54 -1.82
CA ARG A 222 6.30 18.69 -0.56
C ARG A 222 7.82 18.64 -0.72
N SER A 223 8.34 18.12 -1.83
CA SER A 223 9.79 17.93 -2.00
C SER A 223 10.26 18.27 -3.43
N PRO A 224 10.97 19.40 -3.62
CA PRO A 224 11.65 19.69 -4.87
C PRO A 224 12.67 18.62 -5.26
N GLU A 225 13.34 18.02 -4.27
CA GLU A 225 14.28 16.90 -4.48
C GLU A 225 13.56 15.68 -5.07
N PHE A 226 12.35 15.36 -4.57
CA PHE A 226 11.55 14.28 -5.15
C PHE A 226 11.22 14.55 -6.62
N ARG A 227 10.79 15.77 -6.97
CA ARG A 227 10.49 16.14 -8.37
C ARG A 227 11.68 15.85 -9.28
N GLU A 228 12.86 16.30 -8.91
CA GLU A 228 14.07 16.08 -9.69
C GLU A 228 14.40 14.59 -9.85
N VAL A 229 14.35 13.82 -8.77
CA VAL A 229 14.59 12.36 -8.80
C VAL A 229 13.50 11.63 -9.61
N TRP A 230 12.26 12.11 -9.53
CA TRP A 230 11.12 11.53 -10.21
C TRP A 230 11.17 11.78 -11.73
N GLU A 231 11.61 12.95 -12.16
CA GLU A 231 11.77 13.31 -13.57
C GLU A 231 12.92 12.55 -14.26
N ARG A 232 13.95 12.13 -13.52
CA ARG A 232 15.10 11.40 -14.08
C ARG A 232 14.80 9.96 -14.51
N HIS A 233 13.64 9.41 -14.15
CA HIS A 233 13.18 8.07 -14.54
C HIS A 233 14.22 6.95 -14.32
N GLU A 234 15.06 7.07 -13.29
CA GLU A 234 16.13 6.11 -13.04
C GLU A 234 15.56 4.72 -12.70
N VAL A 235 16.18 3.67 -13.25
CA VAL A 235 16.03 2.28 -12.83
C VAL A 235 17.33 1.89 -12.13
N VAL A 236 17.25 1.62 -10.83
CA VAL A 236 18.42 1.35 -9.99
C VAL A 236 18.35 -0.07 -9.47
N ASP A 237 19.37 -0.87 -9.76
CA ASP A 237 19.53 -2.21 -9.18
C ASP A 237 19.88 -2.12 -7.70
N GLN A 238 19.30 -3.01 -6.89
CA GLN A 238 19.58 -3.03 -5.46
C GLN A 238 21.03 -3.41 -5.18
N ARG A 239 21.76 -2.50 -4.53
CA ARG A 239 23.11 -2.75 -4.03
C ARG A 239 23.06 -3.11 -2.54
N GLY A 240 23.63 -4.27 -2.21
CA GLY A 240 23.84 -4.70 -0.83
C GLY A 240 22.58 -5.14 -0.08
N ARG A 241 22.76 -6.08 0.86
CA ARG A 241 21.75 -6.40 1.87
C ARG A 241 21.97 -5.63 3.16
N THR A 242 23.16 -5.08 3.40
CA THR A 242 23.47 -4.36 4.64
C THR A 242 23.22 -2.86 4.50
N LYS A 243 22.90 -2.21 5.63
CA LYS A 243 22.64 -0.78 5.74
C LYS A 243 23.31 -0.22 6.98
N TYR A 244 23.74 1.03 6.87
CA TYR A 244 24.13 1.84 8.01
C TYR A 244 23.01 2.83 8.35
N ILE A 245 22.60 2.85 9.61
CA ILE A 245 21.59 3.78 10.15
C ILE A 245 22.22 4.56 11.30
N ARG A 246 22.16 5.89 11.25
CA ARG A 246 22.57 6.78 12.34
C ARG A 246 21.37 7.03 13.25
N ASN A 247 21.18 6.18 14.25
CA ASN A 247 20.12 6.40 15.23
C ASN A 247 20.47 7.57 16.17
N ALA A 248 19.50 8.45 16.44
CA ALA A 248 19.70 9.63 17.28
C ALA A 248 20.07 9.32 18.74
N HIS A 249 19.68 8.14 19.24
CA HIS A 249 19.87 7.75 20.65
C HIS A 249 21.06 6.82 20.84
N VAL A 250 21.20 5.80 19.98
CA VAL A 250 22.22 4.74 20.15
C VAL A 250 23.36 4.80 19.13
N GLY A 251 23.36 5.81 18.25
CA GLY A 251 24.41 6.06 17.26
C GLY A 251 24.34 5.13 16.05
N LEU A 252 25.50 4.83 15.46
CA LEU A 252 25.59 4.08 14.20
C LEU A 252 25.23 2.59 14.38
N LEU A 253 24.25 2.12 13.62
CA LEU A 253 23.80 0.73 13.56
C LEU A 253 24.20 0.13 12.21
N HIS A 254 24.70 -1.10 12.21
CA HIS A 254 25.00 -1.87 11.01
C HIS A 254 24.08 -3.09 10.95
N VAL A 255 23.10 -3.03 10.04
CA VAL A 255 21.98 -3.98 9.98
C VAL A 255 21.86 -4.62 8.62
N GLU A 256 21.32 -5.82 8.54
CA GLU A 256 20.91 -6.43 7.27
C GLU A 256 19.43 -6.12 7.00
N HIS A 257 19.07 -5.76 5.78
CA HIS A 257 17.69 -5.54 5.34
C HIS A 257 17.11 -6.86 4.81
N VAL A 258 16.17 -7.42 5.58
CA VAL A 258 15.44 -8.63 5.23
C VAL A 258 14.00 -8.29 4.84
N ASN A 259 13.48 -8.92 3.78
CA ASN A 259 12.07 -8.83 3.38
C ASN A 259 11.45 -10.24 3.40
N LEU A 260 10.29 -10.37 4.03
CA LEU A 260 9.48 -11.59 4.09
C LEU A 260 8.07 -11.24 3.59
N TRP A 261 7.67 -11.76 2.44
CA TRP A 261 6.35 -11.46 1.88
C TRP A 261 5.27 -12.27 2.57
N LEU A 262 4.19 -11.60 2.96
CA LEU A 262 3.04 -12.21 3.67
C LEU A 262 2.07 -12.90 2.70
N GLY A 263 2.37 -12.83 1.40
CA GLY A 263 1.59 -13.40 0.31
C GLY A 263 2.41 -13.41 -0.99
N PRO A 264 1.75 -13.52 -2.15
CA PRO A 264 2.41 -13.45 -3.44
C PRO A 264 3.19 -12.14 -3.60
N SER A 265 4.22 -12.18 -4.45
CA SER A 265 5.09 -11.04 -4.77
C SER A 265 4.28 -9.84 -5.31
N SER A 266 3.91 -8.92 -4.40
CA SER A 266 3.33 -7.57 -4.61
C SER A 266 2.48 -7.10 -3.41
N GLY A 267 2.12 -8.01 -2.49
CA GLY A 267 1.39 -7.68 -1.26
C GLY A 267 2.24 -7.09 -0.13
N PRO A 268 1.64 -6.89 1.06
CA PRO A 268 2.37 -6.51 2.27
C PRO A 268 3.52 -7.45 2.57
N ARG A 269 4.63 -6.90 3.05
CA ARG A 269 5.81 -7.64 3.46
C ARG A 269 6.24 -7.20 4.84
N LEU A 270 6.80 -8.13 5.61
CA LEU A 270 7.56 -7.82 6.80
C LEU A 270 8.98 -7.38 6.37
N VAL A 271 9.39 -6.22 6.85
CA VAL A 271 10.72 -5.65 6.71
C VAL A 271 11.39 -5.73 8.06
N SER A 272 12.59 -6.30 8.12
CA SER A 272 13.36 -6.42 9.37
C SER A 272 14.80 -5.99 9.18
N TYR A 273 15.40 -5.52 10.29
CA TYR A 273 16.77 -5.01 10.36
C TYR A 273 17.62 -5.75 11.42
N PRO A 274 17.90 -7.06 11.27
CA PRO A 274 18.78 -7.78 12.18
C PRO A 274 20.20 -7.18 12.24
N PRO A 275 20.84 -7.16 13.42
CA PRO A 275 22.21 -6.68 13.59
C PRO A 275 23.20 -7.63 12.90
N VAL A 276 24.22 -7.08 12.24
CA VAL A 276 25.27 -7.90 11.62
C VAL A 276 26.47 -8.14 12.54
N ASP A 277 26.56 -7.41 13.64
CA ASP A 277 27.63 -7.50 14.63
C ASP A 277 27.11 -7.36 16.07
N ALA A 278 27.91 -7.78 17.05
CA ALA A 278 27.56 -7.71 18.47
C ALA A 278 27.32 -6.27 18.96
N ARG A 279 28.12 -5.31 18.47
CA ARG A 279 27.97 -3.91 18.84
C ARG A 279 26.60 -3.34 18.44
N THR A 280 26.12 -3.68 17.25
CA THR A 280 24.80 -3.27 16.78
C THR A 280 23.70 -3.98 17.56
N ARG A 281 23.90 -5.26 17.92
CA ARG A 281 22.98 -5.99 18.80
C ARG A 281 22.79 -5.28 20.14
N ASP A 282 23.89 -4.96 20.83
CA ASP A 282 23.84 -4.28 22.13
C ASP A 282 23.14 -2.91 22.03
N ARG A 283 23.39 -2.18 20.94
CA ARG A 283 22.73 -0.89 20.67
C ARG A 283 21.24 -1.02 20.37
N LEU A 284 20.83 -2.08 19.68
CA LEU A 284 19.40 -2.35 19.45
C LEU A 284 18.70 -2.74 20.76
N GLU A 285 19.37 -3.48 21.65
CA GLU A 285 18.86 -3.75 23.01
C GLU A 285 18.73 -2.46 23.84
N GLU A 286 19.71 -1.55 23.76
CA GLU A 286 19.62 -0.23 24.37
C GLU A 286 18.46 0.59 23.78
N LEU A 287 18.30 0.62 22.46
CA LEU A 287 17.21 1.32 21.80
C LEU A 287 15.85 0.75 22.20
N HIS A 288 15.73 -0.58 22.31
CA HIS A 288 14.52 -1.24 22.78
C HIS A 288 14.16 -0.86 24.23
N ARG A 289 15.17 -0.73 25.12
CA ARG A 289 14.95 -0.23 26.49
C ARG A 289 14.55 1.24 26.52
N LEU A 290 15.14 2.09 25.69
CA LEU A 290 14.73 3.50 25.60
C LEU A 290 13.31 3.64 25.04
N ALA A 291 12.97 2.85 24.01
CA ALA A 291 11.60 2.76 23.53
C ALA A 291 10.68 2.24 24.65
N SER A 292 11.14 1.24 25.41
CA SER A 292 10.74 0.68 26.74
C SER A 292 10.13 1.63 27.76
N ASP A 293 10.88 2.69 28.02
CA ASP A 293 10.64 3.60 29.14
C ASP A 293 9.83 4.85 28.74
N ALA A 294 9.68 5.08 27.44
CA ALA A 294 8.96 6.24 26.88
C ALA A 294 7.45 6.03 26.69
N ALA A 295 6.92 4.81 26.92
CA ALA A 295 5.50 4.46 26.80
C ALA A 295 4.87 4.22 28.16
#